data_AF-A0A846GEN5-F1
#
_entry.id   AF-A0A846GEN5-F1
#
_cell.length_a   1.000
_cell.length_b   1.000
_cell.length_c   1.000
_cell.angle_alpha   90.00
_cell.angle_beta   90.00
_cell.angle_gamma   90.00
#
_symmetry.space_group_name_H-M   'P 1'
#
loop_
_entity.id
_entity.type
_entity.pdbx_description
1 polymer ?
#
loop_
_entity_poly.entity_id
_entity_poly.type
_entity_poly.pdbx_seq_one_letter_code
_entity_poly.pdbx_strand_id
1 'polypeptide(L)'
;MAWESYKLDEYAHDLVLKYRDQDVLNETHKMRVTVAYGLERFWGEQFRLEKDKNQHKAEYWRDTWETLVKIMAKAKVKVPNDRVDSKKTEQIQAMAEKLWNRSDHNSGSDKKSKFDEDRRKVTLAVLTQLCDCMVWWAQRYKK
;
A
#
# COMPACT_ATOMS: atom_id res chain seq x y z
N MET A 1 -0.14 -10.57 27.74
CA MET A 1 -0.05 -10.46 26.26
C MET A 1 0.97 -9.39 25.95
N ALA A 2 2.16 -9.76 25.49
CA ALA A 2 3.15 -8.78 25.05
C ALA A 2 2.59 -8.06 23.82
N TRP A 3 2.62 -6.73 23.82
CA TRP A 3 2.26 -5.92 22.67
C TRP A 3 3.28 -6.21 21.55
N GLU A 4 2.95 -7.10 20.62
CA GLU A 4 3.72 -7.24 19.39
C GLU A 4 3.40 -6.03 18.53
N SER A 5 4.29 -5.03 18.52
CA SER A 5 4.22 -4.00 17.49
C SER A 5 4.29 -4.72 16.14
N TYR A 6 3.56 -4.23 15.13
CA TYR A 6 3.45 -4.88 13.81
C TYR A 6 4.78 -5.02 13.04
N LYS A 7 5.94 -4.83 13.71
CA LYS A 7 7.29 -4.84 13.14
C LYS A 7 7.39 -3.87 11.96
N LEU A 8 6.61 -2.78 12.01
CA LEU A 8 6.55 -1.79 10.92
C LEU A 8 7.93 -1.18 10.63
N ASP A 9 8.72 -0.97 11.67
CA ASP A 9 10.09 -0.47 11.53
C ASP A 9 11.00 -1.47 10.82
N GLU A 10 10.91 -2.77 11.14
CA GLU A 10 11.65 -3.85 10.46
C GLU A 10 11.23 -3.97 8.99
N TYR A 11 9.93 -3.93 8.70
CA TYR A 11 9.42 -3.93 7.33
C TYR A 11 9.87 -2.69 6.53
N ALA A 12 9.83 -1.51 7.15
CA ALA A 12 10.28 -0.28 6.54
C ALA A 12 11.80 -0.32 6.27
N HIS A 13 12.58 -0.80 7.23
CA HIS A 13 14.01 -0.99 7.09
C HIS A 13 14.34 -1.89 5.89
N ASP A 14 13.71 -3.07 5.82
CA ASP A 14 13.99 -4.05 4.77
C ASP A 14 13.58 -3.55 3.38
N LEU A 15 12.43 -2.86 3.29
CA LEU A 15 11.99 -2.20 2.06
C LEU A 15 13.00 -1.15 1.61
N VAL A 16 13.38 -0.22 2.50
CA VAL A 16 14.33 0.85 2.15
C VAL A 16 15.69 0.26 1.79
N LEU A 17 16.16 -0.76 2.52
CA LEU A 17 17.44 -1.43 2.26
C LEU A 17 17.45 -2.09 0.88
N LYS A 18 16.35 -2.75 0.49
CA LYS A 18 16.20 -3.37 -0.84
C LYS A 18 16.38 -2.35 -1.99
N TYR A 19 15.90 -1.12 -1.80
CA TYR A 19 15.89 -0.07 -2.81
C TYR A 19 16.99 0.99 -2.64
N ARG A 20 17.88 0.80 -1.66
CA ARG A 20 18.93 1.75 -1.28
C ARG A 20 19.80 2.17 -2.46
N ASP A 21 20.25 1.20 -3.25
CA ASP A 21 21.25 1.42 -4.29
C ASP A 21 20.62 1.76 -5.66
N GLN A 22 19.29 1.95 -5.71
CA GLN A 22 18.54 2.17 -6.96
C GLN A 22 18.15 3.63 -7.19
N ASP A 23 18.64 4.57 -6.37
CA ASP A 23 18.33 6.01 -6.43
C ASP A 23 16.82 6.33 -6.41
N VAL A 24 16.03 5.51 -5.72
CA VAL A 24 14.56 5.69 -5.57
C VAL A 24 14.14 6.07 -4.15
N LEU A 25 15.09 6.30 -3.25
CA LEU A 25 14.81 6.60 -1.83
C LEU A 25 13.95 7.86 -1.63
N ASN A 26 14.02 8.82 -2.55
CA ASN A 26 13.17 10.02 -2.54
C ASN A 26 11.68 9.70 -2.72
N GLU A 27 11.33 8.53 -3.26
CA GLU A 27 9.94 8.09 -3.39
C GLU A 27 9.27 7.89 -2.03
N THR A 28 10.02 7.61 -0.95
CA THR A 28 9.45 7.47 0.40
C THR A 28 8.72 8.72 0.88
N HIS A 29 9.24 9.91 0.55
CA HIS A 29 8.56 11.18 0.85
C HIS A 29 7.28 11.34 0.02
N LYS A 30 7.32 10.92 -1.24
CA LYS A 30 6.13 10.95 -2.11
C LYS A 30 5.07 9.97 -1.62
N MET A 31 5.46 8.76 -1.25
CA MET A 31 4.60 7.76 -0.62
C MET A 31 3.90 8.36 0.59
N ARG A 32 4.64 8.93 1.55
CA ARG A 32 4.10 9.58 2.75
C ARG A 32 3.05 10.65 2.43
N VAL A 33 3.29 11.49 1.43
CA VAL A 33 2.33 12.52 1.01
C VAL A 33 1.11 11.91 0.32
N THR A 34 1.32 10.91 -0.54
CA THR A 34 0.25 10.26 -1.30
C THR A 34 -0.72 9.49 -0.41
N VAL A 35 -0.28 8.93 0.73
CA VAL A 35 -1.16 8.24 1.67
C VAL A 35 -2.34 9.12 2.10
N ALA A 36 -2.15 10.43 2.26
CA ALA A 36 -3.22 11.36 2.66
C ALA A 36 -4.39 11.41 1.65
N TYR A 37 -4.16 11.04 0.39
CA TYR A 37 -5.18 11.00 -0.66
C TYR A 37 -5.93 9.67 -0.75
N GLY A 38 -5.59 8.71 0.11
CA GLY A 38 -6.30 7.43 0.26
C GLY A 38 -5.65 6.23 -0.44
N LEU A 39 -6.21 5.06 -0.14
CA LEU A 39 -5.65 3.76 -0.52
C LEU A 39 -5.60 3.54 -2.04
N GLU A 40 -6.66 3.94 -2.77
CA GLU A 40 -6.69 3.82 -4.24
C GLU A 40 -5.57 4.65 -4.87
N ARG A 41 -5.43 5.92 -4.44
CA ARG A 41 -4.44 6.82 -5.01
C ARG A 41 -3.02 6.33 -4.77
N PHE A 42 -2.76 5.78 -3.58
CA PHE A 42 -1.48 5.16 -3.23
C PHE A 42 -1.21 3.93 -4.08
N TRP A 43 -2.16 2.99 -4.13
CA TRP A 43 -2.02 1.76 -4.90
C TRP A 43 -1.82 2.03 -6.40
N GLY A 44 -2.54 3.00 -6.97
CA GLY A 44 -2.49 3.31 -8.41
C GLY A 44 -1.22 4.02 -8.88
N GLU A 45 -0.41 4.57 -7.97
CA GLU A 45 0.80 5.32 -8.32
C GLU A 45 1.86 4.45 -9.02
N GLN A 46 1.89 3.14 -8.71
CA GLN A 46 2.77 2.18 -9.38
C GLN A 46 2.57 2.17 -10.91
N PHE A 47 1.32 2.21 -11.38
CA PHE A 47 1.00 2.18 -12.82
C PHE A 47 1.36 3.49 -13.53
N ARG A 48 1.28 4.62 -12.80
CA ARG A 48 1.74 5.91 -13.33
C ARG A 48 3.25 5.86 -13.57
N LEU A 49 4.00 5.31 -12.62
CA LEU A 49 5.45 5.17 -12.70
C LEU A 49 5.90 4.13 -13.75
N GLU A 50 5.14 3.05 -13.94
CA GLU A 50 5.37 2.09 -15.03
C GLU A 50 5.25 2.77 -16.39
N LYS A 51 4.23 3.62 -16.59
CA LYS A 51 4.05 4.38 -17.84
C LYS A 51 5.20 5.37 -18.09
N ASP A 52 5.73 5.97 -17.04
CA ASP A 52 6.87 6.88 -17.10
C ASP A 52 8.23 6.16 -17.29
N LYS A 53 8.24 4.83 -17.50
CA LYS A 53 9.44 3.97 -17.62
C LYS A 53 10.34 4.00 -16.38
N ASN A 54 9.80 4.37 -15.22
CA ASN A 54 10.52 4.40 -13.96
C ASN A 54 10.34 3.07 -13.19
N GLN A 55 10.90 1.99 -13.74
CA GLN A 55 10.65 0.62 -13.26
C GLN A 55 10.97 0.46 -11.76
N HIS A 56 12.17 0.84 -11.30
CA HIS A 56 12.56 0.72 -9.89
C HIS A 56 11.64 1.47 -8.94
N LYS A 57 11.12 2.64 -9.35
CA LYS A 57 10.15 3.40 -8.56
C LYS A 57 8.82 2.65 -8.50
N ALA A 58 8.30 2.21 -9.65
CA ALA A 58 7.06 1.45 -9.69
C ALA A 58 7.12 0.18 -8.82
N GLU A 59 8.22 -0.55 -8.90
CA GLU A 59 8.50 -1.72 -8.07
C GLU A 59 8.49 -1.36 -6.59
N TYR A 60 9.11 -0.24 -6.21
CA TYR A 60 9.14 0.19 -4.83
C TYR A 60 7.74 0.49 -4.26
N TRP A 61 6.89 1.16 -5.04
CA TRP A 61 5.48 1.40 -4.68
C TRP A 61 4.67 0.11 -4.57
N ARG A 62 4.87 -0.83 -5.51
CA ARG A 62 4.21 -2.13 -5.50
C ARG A 62 4.61 -2.97 -4.29
N ASP A 63 5.91 -3.07 -4.02
CA ASP A 63 6.45 -3.83 -2.89
C ASP A 63 6.00 -3.26 -1.55
N THR A 64 5.86 -1.93 -1.46
CA THR A 64 5.30 -1.26 -0.28
C THR A 64 3.84 -1.66 -0.06
N TRP A 65 3.03 -1.68 -1.13
CA TRP A 65 1.64 -2.15 -1.06
C TRP A 65 1.54 -3.63 -0.69
N GLU A 66 2.36 -4.50 -1.29
CA GLU A 66 2.41 -5.92 -0.93
C GLU A 66 2.82 -6.15 0.53
N THR A 67 3.75 -5.35 1.03
CA THR A 67 4.18 -5.38 2.43
C THR A 67 3.06 -4.95 3.37
N LEU A 68 2.32 -3.89 3.03
CA LEU A 68 1.11 -3.51 3.74
C LEU A 68 0.10 -4.67 3.79
N VAL A 69 -0.17 -5.32 2.67
CA VAL A 69 -1.10 -6.46 2.60
C VAL A 69 -0.64 -7.60 3.53
N LYS A 70 0.67 -7.90 3.56
CA LYS A 70 1.25 -8.90 4.46
C LYS A 70 1.10 -8.51 5.94
N ILE A 71 1.34 -7.24 6.29
CA ILE A 71 1.17 -6.73 7.65
C ILE A 71 -0.29 -6.85 8.09
N MET A 72 -1.22 -6.38 7.26
CA MET A 72 -2.66 -6.39 7.55
C MET A 72 -3.22 -7.81 7.64
N ALA A 73 -2.66 -8.77 6.87
CA ALA A 73 -3.02 -10.17 6.98
C ALA A 73 -2.73 -10.76 8.38
N LYS A 74 -1.68 -10.31 9.08
CA LYS A 74 -1.42 -10.72 10.48
C LYS A 74 -2.55 -10.29 11.41
N ALA A 75 -3.16 -9.13 11.13
CA ALA A 75 -4.33 -8.62 11.83
C ALA A 75 -5.66 -9.24 11.34
N LYS A 76 -5.62 -10.25 10.45
CA LYS A 76 -6.79 -10.86 9.80
C LYS A 76 -7.63 -9.85 8.99
N VAL A 77 -7.01 -8.75 8.55
CA VAL A 77 -7.61 -7.78 7.64
C VAL A 77 -7.16 -8.11 6.22
N LYS A 78 -8.12 -8.58 5.40
CA LYS A 78 -7.88 -8.81 3.97
C LYS A 78 -7.95 -7.48 3.24
N VAL A 79 -6.80 -6.98 2.80
CA VAL A 79 -6.69 -5.82 1.92
C VAL A 79 -6.75 -6.31 0.46
N PRO A 80 -7.58 -5.71 -0.41
CA PRO A 80 -7.58 -6.05 -1.83
C PRO A 80 -6.18 -5.92 -2.43
N ASN A 81 -5.74 -6.92 -3.21
CA ASN A 81 -4.43 -6.94 -3.86
C ASN A 81 -4.45 -7.80 -5.12
N ASP A 82 -5.43 -7.55 -5.99
CA ASP A 82 -5.55 -8.31 -7.23
C ASP A 82 -4.41 -7.98 -8.19
N ARG A 83 -3.99 -8.98 -8.98
CA ARG A 83 -3.01 -8.78 -10.04
C ARG A 83 -3.66 -8.04 -11.21
N VAL A 84 -3.36 -6.76 -11.33
CA VAL A 84 -3.91 -5.87 -12.36
C VAL A 84 -2.85 -5.55 -13.40
N ASP A 85 -3.21 -5.61 -14.68
CA ASP A 85 -2.39 -5.14 -15.79
C ASP A 85 -2.63 -3.64 -16.01
N SER A 86 -1.56 -2.84 -16.04
CA SER A 86 -1.62 -1.37 -16.24
C SER A 86 -2.26 -0.94 -17.56
N LYS A 87 -2.40 -1.86 -18.53
CA LYS A 87 -3.06 -1.62 -19.82
C LYS A 87 -4.56 -1.88 -19.81
N LYS A 88 -5.09 -2.54 -18.77
CA LYS A 88 -6.51 -2.96 -18.70
C LYS A 88 -7.28 -2.08 -17.72
N THR A 89 -7.92 -1.03 -18.23
CA THR A 89 -8.71 -0.08 -17.44
C THR A 89 -9.80 -0.75 -16.61
N GLU A 90 -10.46 -1.79 -17.15
CA GLU A 90 -11.51 -2.54 -16.44
C GLU A 90 -10.99 -3.22 -15.17
N GLN A 91 -9.75 -3.73 -15.19
CA GLN A 91 -9.13 -4.37 -14.03
C GLN A 91 -8.76 -3.35 -12.95
N ILE A 92 -8.29 -2.16 -13.37
CA ILE A 92 -8.00 -1.05 -12.46
C ILE A 92 -9.29 -0.59 -11.78
N GLN A 93 -10.37 -0.43 -12.55
CA GLN A 93 -11.67 -0.03 -12.02
C GLN A 93 -12.23 -1.07 -11.04
N ALA A 94 -12.19 -2.35 -11.39
CA ALA A 94 -12.67 -3.42 -10.50
C ALA A 94 -11.90 -3.46 -9.17
N MET A 95 -10.59 -3.24 -9.20
CA MET A 95 -9.76 -3.19 -7.99
C MET A 95 -10.02 -1.92 -7.16
N ALA A 96 -10.21 -0.77 -7.82
CA ALA A 96 -10.64 0.46 -7.16
C ALA A 96 -12.00 0.28 -6.47
N GLU A 97 -12.98 -0.33 -7.14
CA GLU A 97 -14.30 -0.62 -6.58
C GLU A 97 -14.23 -1.50 -5.32
N LYS A 98 -13.32 -2.48 -5.30
CA LYS A 98 -13.02 -3.31 -4.11
C LYS A 98 -12.42 -2.49 -2.96
N LEU A 99 -11.51 -1.56 -3.26
CA LEU A 99 -10.94 -0.64 -2.26
C LEU A 99 -11.98 0.34 -1.71
N TRP A 100 -12.89 0.82 -2.56
CA TRP A 100 -13.99 1.69 -2.15
C TRP A 100 -15.18 0.95 -1.57
N ASN A 101 -15.16 -0.38 -1.63
CA ASN A 101 -16.21 -1.22 -1.10
C ASN A 101 -17.58 -0.97 -1.78
N ARG A 102 -17.54 -0.51 -3.03
CA ARG A 102 -18.70 0.01 -3.79
C ARG A 102 -19.51 -1.05 -4.52
N SER A 103 -19.09 -2.32 -4.51
CA SER A 103 -19.85 -3.39 -5.13
C SER A 103 -21.13 -3.71 -4.30
N ASP A 104 -22.25 -3.52 -5.00
CA ASP A 104 -23.65 -3.89 -4.79
C ASP A 104 -24.53 -3.11 -3.80
N HIS A 105 -25.47 -2.34 -4.38
CA HIS A 105 -26.66 -1.73 -3.77
C HIS A 105 -27.82 -2.72 -3.54
N ASN A 106 -27.60 -4.03 -3.76
CA ASN A 106 -28.61 -5.05 -3.53
C ASN A 106 -28.02 -6.22 -2.73
N SER A 107 -28.80 -6.67 -1.74
CA SER A 107 -28.78 -7.99 -1.07
C SER A 107 -28.37 -7.98 0.42
N GLY A 108 -29.41 -8.09 1.25
CA GLY A 108 -29.58 -9.11 2.30
C GLY A 108 -28.36 -9.59 3.10
N SER A 109 -28.36 -9.21 4.39
CA SER A 109 -27.99 -9.99 5.59
C SER A 109 -26.74 -10.88 5.70
N ASP A 110 -25.91 -11.13 4.69
CA ASP A 110 -24.65 -11.90 4.86
C ASP A 110 -23.41 -11.01 4.93
N LYS A 111 -23.26 -10.40 6.11
CA LYS A 111 -22.21 -9.46 6.51
C LYS A 111 -20.88 -10.19 6.81
N LYS A 112 -20.27 -10.85 5.82
CA LYS A 112 -19.00 -11.56 6.04
C LYS A 112 -18.06 -11.37 4.85
N SER A 113 -16.98 -10.63 5.05
CA SER A 113 -15.88 -10.38 4.09
C SER A 113 -16.03 -9.13 3.19
N LYS A 114 -16.47 -8.01 3.75
CA LYS A 114 -16.48 -6.72 3.03
C LYS A 114 -15.35 -5.82 3.57
N PHE A 115 -14.57 -5.14 2.71
CA PHE A 115 -13.49 -4.22 3.11
C PHE A 115 -14.12 -2.91 3.58
N ASP A 116 -14.73 -2.98 4.76
CA ASP A 116 -15.54 -1.93 5.36
C ASP A 116 -14.74 -0.66 5.73
N GLU A 117 -15.46 0.37 6.13
CA GLU A 117 -14.88 1.67 6.43
C GLU A 117 -13.83 1.62 7.55
N ASP A 118 -14.08 0.82 8.59
CA ASP A 118 -13.16 0.69 9.72
C ASP A 118 -11.86 -0.01 9.30
N ARG A 119 -11.95 -1.10 8.53
CA ARG A 119 -10.77 -1.76 7.94
C ARG A 119 -9.99 -0.82 7.04
N ARG A 120 -10.66 0.04 6.26
CA ARG A 120 -9.98 1.06 5.44
C ARG A 120 -9.24 2.08 6.29
N LYS A 121 -9.88 2.62 7.34
CA LYS A 121 -9.26 3.58 8.26
C LYS A 121 -8.03 2.98 8.94
N VAL A 122 -8.15 1.74 9.44
CA VAL A 122 -7.01 1.03 10.06
C VAL A 122 -5.90 0.77 9.03
N THR A 123 -6.25 0.30 7.83
CA THR A 123 -5.27 0.07 6.76
C THR A 123 -4.53 1.36 6.39
N LEU A 124 -5.26 2.48 6.31
CA LEU A 124 -4.69 3.79 6.03
C LEU A 124 -3.75 4.24 7.15
N ALA A 125 -4.14 4.08 8.41
CA ALA A 125 -3.30 4.43 9.55
C ALA A 125 -2.00 3.60 9.60
N VAL A 126 -2.10 2.28 9.33
CA VAL A 126 -0.93 1.40 9.26
C VAL A 126 -0.02 1.78 8.08
N LEU A 127 -0.60 2.10 6.92
CA LEU A 127 0.15 2.57 5.75
C LEU A 127 0.86 3.89 6.02
N THR A 128 0.19 4.86 6.66
CA THR A 128 0.80 6.13 7.08
C THR A 128 2.03 5.87 7.95
N GLN A 129 1.86 5.04 8.99
CA GLN A 129 2.96 4.72 9.91
C GLN A 129 4.10 3.98 9.22
N LEU A 130 3.80 3.06 8.30
CA LEU A 130 4.82 2.39 7.49
C LEU A 130 5.61 3.40 6.65
N CYS A 131 4.93 4.32 5.96
CA CYS A 131 5.58 5.37 5.18
C CYS A 131 6.43 6.31 6.05
N ASP A 132 5.97 6.67 7.26
CA ASP A 132 6.75 7.46 8.21
C ASP A 132 8.05 6.76 8.62
N CYS A 133 7.98 5.47 8.97
CA CYS A 133 9.16 4.64 9.24
C CYS A 133 10.09 4.57 8.02
N MET A 134 9.56 4.41 6.81
CA MET A 134 10.37 4.35 5.59
C MET A 134 11.10 5.66 5.31
N VAL A 135 10.47 6.81 5.54
CA VAL A 135 11.13 8.13 5.40
C VAL A 135 12.32 8.24 6.36
N TRP A 136 12.16 7.81 7.60
CA TRP A 136 13.22 7.83 8.61
C TRP A 136 14.43 6.97 8.20
N TRP A 137 14.18 5.76 7.70
CA TRP A 137 15.25 4.89 7.18
C TRP A 137 15.88 5.43 5.90
N ALA A 138 15.08 5.95 4.97
CA ALA A 138 15.59 6.53 3.74
C ALA A 138 16.53 7.71 4.01
N GLN A 139 16.24 8.54 5.00
CA GLN A 139 17.13 9.62 5.43
C GLN A 139 18.48 9.13 5.96
N ARG A 140 18.53 7.98 6.65
CA ARG A 140 19.80 7.39 7.12
C ARG A 140 20.69 6.88 6.00
N TYR A 141 20.09 6.42 4.91
CA TYR A 141 20.81 5.83 3.79
C TYR A 141 21.12 6.80 2.66
N LYS A 142 20.48 7.98 2.65
CA LYS A 142 20.90 9.09 1.78
C LYS A 142 22.29 9.55 2.23
N LYS A 143 23.23 9.52 1.29
CA LYS A 143 24.54 10.16 1.43
C LYS A 143 24.43 11.66 1.14
#